data_AF-A0A413ZVY8-F1
#
_entry.id   AF-A0A413ZVY8-F1
#
_cell.length_a   1.000
_cell.length_b   1.000
_cell.length_c   1.000
_cell.angle_alpha   90.00
_cell.angle_beta   90.00
_cell.angle_gamma   90.00
#
_symmetry.space_group_name_H-M   'P 1'
#
loop_
_entity.id
_entity.type
_entity.pdbx_description
1 polymer ?
#
loop_
_entity_poly.entity_id
_entity_poly.type
_entity_poly.pdbx_seq_one_letter_code
_entity_poly.pdbx_strand_id
1 'polypeptide(L)' 'MDNKFQNKGIGSDIIHDVLRYLKMSKFKKVRLGVDKGNPQSYSFWKKNGFSVISENEYI' A
#
# COMPACT_ATOMS: atom_id res chain seq x y z
N MET A 1 -15.99 -1.95 -5.82
CA MET A 1 -15.70 -2.09 -4.38
C MET A 1 -16.84 -1.44 -3.61
N ASP A 2 -17.47 -2.17 -2.70
CA ASP A 2 -18.58 -1.70 -1.87
C ASP A 2 -18.19 -0.49 -1.02
N ASN A 3 -18.95 0.60 -1.14
CA ASN A 3 -18.74 1.86 -0.41
C ASN A 3 -18.85 1.72 1.14
N LYS A 4 -19.23 0.53 1.61
CA LYS A 4 -19.46 0.19 3.04
C LYS A 4 -18.20 -0.12 3.85
N PHE A 5 -17.07 -0.35 3.19
CA PHE A 5 -15.81 -0.74 3.85
C PHE A 5 -14.69 0.30 3.75
N GLN A 6 -14.92 1.41 3.02
CA GLN A 6 -14.00 2.54 3.03
C GLN A 6 -14.08 3.30 4.37
N ASN A 7 -12.97 3.92 4.79
CA ASN A 7 -12.80 4.66 6.06
C ASN A 7 -12.79 3.85 7.37
N LYS A 8 -12.87 2.52 7.34
CA LYS A 8 -12.80 1.67 8.55
C LYS A 8 -11.41 1.21 8.96
N GLY A 9 -10.35 1.65 8.28
CA GLY A 9 -8.99 1.20 8.59
C GLY A 9 -8.66 -0.25 8.17
N ILE A 10 -9.66 -1.02 7.70
CA ILE A 10 -9.51 -2.44 7.31
C ILE A 10 -8.35 -2.65 6.32
N GLY A 11 -8.23 -1.79 5.31
CA GLY A 11 -7.12 -1.88 4.35
C GLY A 11 -5.75 -1.68 5.02
N SER A 12 -5.67 -0.77 6.01
CA SER A 12 -4.45 -0.56 6.78
C SER A 12 -4.13 -1.75 7.68
N ASP A 13 -5.13 -2.36 8.33
CA ASP A 13 -4.92 -3.55 9.16
C ASP A 13 -4.39 -4.73 8.34
N ILE A 14 -4.98 -4.98 7.16
CA ILE A 14 -4.51 -6.01 6.24
C ILE A 14 -3.05 -5.78 5.85
N ILE A 15 -2.68 -4.55 5.49
CA ILE A 15 -1.30 -4.24 5.11
C ILE A 15 -0.34 -4.36 6.29
N HIS A 16 -0.74 -3.96 7.50
CA HIS A 16 0.08 -4.15 8.69
C HIS A 16 0.33 -5.63 8.98
N ASP A 17 -0.68 -6.49 8.87
CA ASP A 17 -0.52 -7.93 9.05
C ASP A 17 0.40 -8.55 7.99
N VAL A 18 0.25 -8.16 6.73
CA VAL A 18 1.14 -8.60 5.64
C VAL A 18 2.57 -8.13 5.89
N LEU A 19 2.78 -6.87 6.26
CA LEU A 19 4.10 -6.33 6.60
C LEU A 19 4.73 -7.04 7.80
N ARG A 20 3.93 -7.36 8.82
CA ARG A 20 4.36 -8.14 9.99
C ARG A 20 4.84 -9.53 9.59
N TYR A 21 4.08 -10.22 8.75
CA TYR A 21 4.46 -11.55 8.26
C TYR A 21 5.72 -11.51 7.39
N LEU A 22 5.84 -10.51 6.51
CA LEU A 22 7.04 -10.30 5.70
C LEU A 22 8.27 -10.00 6.57
N LYS A 23 8.11 -9.21 7.63
CA LYS A 23 9.17 -8.94 8.61
C LYS A 23 9.60 -10.22 9.33
N MET A 24 8.66 -11.06 9.73
CA MET A 24 8.95 -12.38 10.34
C MET A 24 9.68 -13.31 9.36
N SER A 25 9.32 -13.23 8.07
CA SER A 25 9.96 -13.98 6.98
C SER A 25 11.31 -13.40 6.53
N LYS A 26 11.91 -12.46 7.28
CA LYS A 26 13.20 -11.80 7.01
C LYS A 26 13.25 -10.96 5.73
N PHE A 27 12.11 -10.56 5.17
CA PHE A 27 12.09 -9.60 4.07
C PHE A 27 12.48 -8.21 4.58
N LYS A 28 13.40 -7.55 3.87
CA LYS A 28 13.95 -6.24 4.25
C LYS A 28 13.21 -5.06 3.63
N LYS A 29 12.56 -5.27 2.48
CA LYS A 29 11.91 -4.21 1.69
C LYS A 29 10.67 -4.77 1.00
N VAL A 30 9.61 -3.97 0.98
CA VAL A 30 8.35 -4.27 0.27
C VAL A 30 8.12 -3.13 -0.72
N ARG A 31 7.78 -3.48 -1.95
CA ARG A 31 7.53 -2.52 -3.04
C ARG A 31 6.26 -2.95 -3.76
N LEU A 32 5.48 -1.98 -4.22
CA LEU A 32 4.26 -2.22 -4.96
C LEU A 32 4.09 -1.15 -6.05
N GLY A 33 3.53 -1.55 -7.19
CA GLY A 33 3.13 -0.64 -8.25
C GLY A 33 1.76 -0.05 -7.93
N VAL A 34 1.62 1.27 -8.02
CA VAL A 34 0.35 1.96 -7.88
C VAL A 34 0.06 2.68 -9.18
N ASP A 35 -1.18 2.61 -9.64
CA ASP A 35 -1.60 3.37 -10.81
C ASP A 35 -1.59 4.87 -10.51
N LYS A 36 -0.92 5.66 -11.36
CA LYS A 36 -0.78 7.11 -11.21
C LYS A 36 -2.12 7.85 -11.32
N GLY A 37 -3.10 7.27 -12.02
CA GLY A 37 -4.46 7.78 -12.15
C GLY A 37 -5.31 7.61 -10.89
N ASN A 38 -4.79 6.98 -9.82
CA ASN A 38 -5.53 6.73 -8.59
C ASN A 38 -4.95 7.47 -7.36
N PRO A 39 -5.30 8.75 -7.17
CA PRO A 39 -4.82 9.55 -6.03
C PRO A 39 -5.30 9.03 -4.66
N GLN A 40 -6.41 8.29 -4.64
CA GLN A 40 -6.90 7.63 -3.43
C GLN A 40 -5.93 6.53 -2.99
N SER A 41 -5.47 5.71 -3.94
CA SER A 41 -4.47 4.67 -3.67
C SER A 41 -3.15 5.29 -3.21
N TYR A 42 -2.70 6.36 -3.86
CA TYR A 42 -1.50 7.09 -3.43
C TYR A 42 -1.59 7.55 -1.97
N SER A 43 -2.70 8.18 -1.60
CA SER A 43 -2.94 8.66 -0.23
C SER A 43 -3.01 7.50 0.77
N PHE A 44 -3.61 6.37 0.38
CA PHE A 44 -3.67 5.16 1.19
C PHE A 44 -2.26 4.60 1.47
N TRP A 45 -1.43 4.40 0.44
CA TRP A 45 -0.09 3.84 0.62
C TRP A 45 0.83 4.77 1.42
N LYS A 46 0.74 6.09 1.17
CA LYS A 46 1.45 7.10 1.96
C LYS A 46 1.07 7.05 3.44
N LYS A 47 -0.23 6.87 3.76
CA LYS A 47 -0.71 6.71 5.13
C LYS A 47 -0.21 5.43 5.80
N ASN A 48 0.04 4.37 5.02
CA ASN A 48 0.57 3.09 5.50
C ASN A 48 2.12 3.02 5.53
N GLY A 49 2.81 4.16 5.42
CA GLY A 49 4.27 4.24 5.54
C GLY A 49 5.05 3.88 4.28
N PHE A 50 4.37 3.66 3.15
CA PHE A 50 5.04 3.52 1.86
C PHE A 50 5.41 4.89 1.29
N SER A 51 6.50 4.92 0.55
CA SER A 51 6.99 6.13 -0.13
C SER A 51 7.23 5.83 -1.60
N VAL A 52 7.06 6.84 -2.45
CA VAL A 52 7.39 6.74 -3.87
C VAL A 52 8.91 6.58 -3.99
N ILE A 53 9.31 5.49 -4.65
CA ILE A 53 10.72 5.13 -4.88
C ILE A 53 11.09 5.21 -6.36
N SER A 54 10.10 5.05 -7.24
CA SER A 54 10.26 5.17 -8.69
C SER A 54 8.87 5.34 -9.29
N GLU A 55 8.72 6.33 -10.15
CA GLU A 55 7.60 6.46 -11.06
C GLU A 55 8.12 5.98 -12.42
N ASN A 56 8.06 4.67 -12.68
CA ASN A 56 8.30 4.21 -14.04
C ASN A 56 7.08 4.62 -14.86
N GLU A 57 7.23 5.70 -15.63
CA GLU A 57 6.47 5.84 -16.88
C GLU A 57 6.80 4.60 -17.71
N TYR A 58 5.81 3.75 -17.94
CA TYR A 58 5.92 2.79 -19.03
C TYR A 58 6.09 3.62 -20.31
N ILE A 59 7.32 3.68 -20.80
CA ILE A 59 7.69 4.17 -22.12
C ILE A 59 7.42 3.09 -23.16
#